data_AF-A0A7G2IVH4-F1
#
_entry.id   AF-A0A7G2IVH4-F1
#
_cell.length_a   1.000
_cell.length_b   1.000
_cell.length_c   1.000
_cell.angle_alpha   90.00
_cell.angle_beta   90.00
_cell.angle_gamma   90.00
#
_symmetry.space_group_name_H-M   'P 1'
#
loop_
_entity.id
_entity.type
_entity.pdbx_description
1 polymer ?
#
loop_
_entity_poly.entity_id
_entity_poly.type
_entity_poly.pdbx_seq_one_letter_code
_entity_poly.pdbx_strand_id
1 'polypeptide(L)'
;MFKSLDFDYKIFNAFLVLGVIFVLPIIIADYYYIDDLGRSIVGYSGWSSDGRPVADMVMESLGFGLPLTDISPIPLILSIATLSLSCTLLAKSAGFKSRAAAVISLFPIIANPFFLSNLSYKFDSLTMSLAVLFSCIPFTFRCMKAFPKVVLTTACIVISLCLYQAASNAFVILAVSFFILESYKNKGCIQSLILNAVSFAMAYAIYLKLIVPHYVVGEYSTGHSDILPLSLDSLSSISNNIQNVC
;
A
#
# COMPACT_ATOMS: atom_id res chain seq x y z
N MET A 1 24.18 11.93 -6.06
CA MET A 1 23.94 12.33 -7.46
C MET A 1 23.11 11.21 -8.10
N PHE A 2 21.80 11.44 -8.27
CA PHE A 2 20.89 10.45 -8.86
C PHE A 2 21.39 10.13 -10.26
N LYS A 3 21.83 8.90 -10.51
CA LYS A 3 22.02 8.41 -11.88
C LYS A 3 20.64 8.53 -12.53
N SER A 4 20.49 9.25 -13.64
CA SER A 4 19.18 9.50 -14.25
C SER A 4 18.44 8.17 -14.35
N LEU A 5 17.27 8.12 -13.73
CA LEU A 5 16.45 6.93 -13.81
C LEU A 5 15.76 6.94 -15.19
N ASP A 6 16.50 6.67 -16.28
CA ASP A 6 15.95 6.43 -17.62
C ASP A 6 14.73 5.49 -17.54
N PHE A 7 13.55 6.05 -17.73
CA PHE A 7 12.29 5.36 -17.56
C PHE A 7 12.03 4.44 -18.76
N ASP A 8 11.86 3.12 -18.53
CA ASP A 8 11.56 2.19 -19.62
C ASP A 8 10.06 2.21 -19.92
N TYR A 9 9.68 3.10 -20.85
CA TYR A 9 8.29 3.26 -21.31
C TYR A 9 7.72 1.98 -21.92
N LYS A 10 8.54 1.07 -22.46
CA LYS A 10 8.06 -0.19 -23.04
C LYS A 10 7.64 -1.18 -21.95
N ILE A 11 8.40 -1.24 -20.85
CA ILE A 11 8.02 -2.04 -19.68
C ILE A 11 6.74 -1.46 -19.04
N PHE A 12 6.68 -0.14 -18.87
CA PHE A 12 5.50 0.53 -18.32
C PHE A 12 4.25 0.24 -19.17
N ASN A 13 4.33 0.44 -20.49
CA ASN A 13 3.22 0.19 -21.40
C ASN A 13 2.79 -1.28 -21.39
N ALA A 14 3.73 -2.23 -21.25
CA ALA A 14 3.39 -3.64 -21.15
C ALA A 14 2.56 -3.93 -19.89
N PHE A 15 2.97 -3.41 -18.72
CA PHE A 15 2.18 -3.54 -17.49
C PHE A 15 0.82 -2.85 -17.61
N LEU A 16 0.78 -1.66 -18.22
CA LEU A 16 -0.45 -0.89 -18.37
C LEU A 16 -1.47 -1.65 -19.23
N VAL A 17 -1.06 -2.14 -20.40
CA VAL A 17 -1.95 -2.89 -21.30
C VAL A 17 -2.42 -4.19 -20.65
N LEU A 18 -1.52 -4.96 -20.06
CA LEU A 18 -1.90 -6.21 -19.38
C LEU A 18 -2.80 -5.96 -18.16
N GLY A 19 -2.53 -4.89 -17.41
CA GLY A 19 -3.33 -4.50 -16.26
C GLY A 19 -4.74 -4.05 -16.66
N VAL A 20 -4.88 -3.27 -17.74
CA VAL A 20 -6.19 -2.87 -18.27
C VAL A 20 -6.97 -4.08 -18.76
N ILE A 21 -6.32 -5.02 -19.47
CA ILE A 21 -6.97 -6.28 -19.87
C ILE A 21 -7.42 -7.07 -18.64
N PHE A 22 -6.59 -7.12 -17.59
CA PHE A 22 -6.90 -7.84 -16.35
C PHE A 22 -8.11 -7.26 -15.61
N VAL A 23 -8.25 -5.94 -15.52
CA VAL A 23 -9.40 -5.30 -14.83
C VAL A 23 -10.60 -5.04 -15.73
N LEU A 24 -10.51 -5.33 -17.04
CA LEU A 24 -11.62 -5.15 -17.96
C LEU A 24 -12.92 -5.83 -17.49
N PRO A 25 -12.91 -7.08 -16.96
CA PRO A 25 -14.12 -7.68 -16.40
C PRO A 25 -14.71 -6.90 -15.23
N ILE A 26 -13.89 -6.26 -14.39
CA ILE A 26 -14.35 -5.43 -13.26
C ILE A 26 -15.07 -4.19 -13.81
N ILE A 27 -14.48 -3.52 -14.81
CA ILE A 27 -15.06 -2.35 -15.46
C ILE A 27 -16.40 -2.70 -16.11
N ILE A 28 -16.49 -3.85 -16.80
CA ILE A 28 -17.72 -4.29 -17.46
C ILE A 28 -18.81 -4.69 -16.45
N ALA A 29 -18.42 -5.28 -15.32
CA ALA A 29 -19.38 -5.70 -14.29
C ALA A 29 -20.05 -4.52 -13.58
N ASP A 30 -19.36 -3.37 -13.48
CA ASP A 30 -19.85 -2.10 -12.93
C ASP A 30 -20.60 -2.25 -11.58
N TYR A 31 -20.05 -3.06 -10.69
CA TYR A 31 -20.67 -3.39 -9.41
C TYR A 31 -20.06 -2.57 -8.26
N TYR A 32 -20.90 -2.18 -7.28
CA TYR A 32 -20.46 -1.50 -6.06
C TYR A 32 -19.90 -2.52 -5.06
N TYR A 33 -18.60 -2.45 -4.74
CA TYR A 33 -17.96 -3.41 -3.86
C TYR A 33 -18.03 -2.95 -2.39
N ILE A 34 -18.61 -3.80 -1.53
CA ILE A 34 -18.72 -3.62 -0.07
C ILE A 34 -19.23 -2.21 0.30
N ASP A 35 -18.33 -1.30 0.66
CA ASP A 35 -18.65 0.03 1.19
C ASP A 35 -18.97 1.06 0.09
N ASP A 36 -18.72 0.72 -1.19
CA ASP A 36 -18.91 1.65 -2.31
C ASP A 36 -20.38 2.09 -2.45
N LEU A 37 -21.35 1.22 -2.13
CA LEU A 37 -22.77 1.57 -2.22
C LEU A 37 -23.13 2.68 -1.25
N GLY A 38 -22.67 2.58 0.02
CA GLY A 38 -22.90 3.60 1.03
C GLY A 38 -22.29 4.95 0.64
N ARG A 39 -21.06 4.93 0.10
CA ARG A 39 -20.37 6.12 -0.40
C ARG A 39 -21.06 6.74 -1.61
N SER A 40 -21.57 5.92 -2.54
CA SER A 40 -22.29 6.42 -3.72
C SER A 40 -23.60 7.12 -3.39
N ILE A 41 -24.26 6.72 -2.29
CA ILE A 41 -25.55 7.28 -1.86
C ILE A 41 -25.34 8.52 -0.96
N VAL A 42 -24.40 8.43 -0.01
CA VAL A 42 -24.25 9.45 1.05
C VAL A 42 -23.12 10.45 0.74
N GLY A 43 -22.12 10.05 -0.04
CA GLY A 43 -21.03 10.93 -0.48
C GLY A 43 -19.98 11.26 0.57
N TYR A 44 -19.80 10.43 1.62
CA TYR A 44 -18.76 10.62 2.64
C TYR A 44 -17.40 10.04 2.23
N SER A 45 -16.30 10.61 2.75
CA SER A 45 -14.93 10.13 2.58
C SER A 45 -14.48 9.17 3.70
N GLY A 46 -14.62 9.50 4.98
CA GLY A 46 -14.55 8.53 6.09
C GLY A 46 -13.28 7.68 6.22
N TRP A 47 -12.24 7.86 5.39
CA TRP A 47 -11.00 7.09 5.49
C TRP A 47 -10.12 7.61 6.62
N SER A 48 -10.21 8.90 6.97
CA SER A 48 -9.58 9.45 8.16
C SER A 48 -9.95 8.68 9.43
N SER A 49 -11.22 8.33 9.65
CA SER A 49 -11.63 7.57 10.84
C SER A 49 -10.97 6.19 10.93
N ASP A 50 -10.56 5.62 9.80
CA ASP A 50 -9.81 4.37 9.71
C ASP A 50 -8.28 4.58 9.76
N GLY A 51 -7.83 5.79 10.14
CA GLY A 51 -6.42 6.16 10.19
C GLY A 51 -5.79 6.40 8.81
N ARG A 52 -6.58 6.66 7.78
CA ARG A 52 -6.13 6.89 6.40
C ARG A 52 -6.42 8.32 5.91
N PRO A 53 -5.89 9.36 6.56
CA PRO A 53 -6.22 10.75 6.20
C PRO A 53 -5.73 11.17 4.81
N VAL A 54 -4.68 10.53 4.29
CA VAL A 54 -4.19 10.85 2.94
C VAL A 54 -5.12 10.25 1.88
N ALA A 55 -5.86 9.17 2.19
CA ALA A 55 -6.87 8.64 1.28
C ALA A 55 -8.03 9.62 1.06
N ASP A 56 -8.52 10.27 2.13
CA ASP A 56 -9.50 11.37 2.01
C ASP A 56 -8.97 12.47 1.09
N MET A 57 -7.76 12.97 1.35
CA MET A 57 -7.15 14.04 0.55
C MET A 57 -7.07 13.68 -0.94
N VAL A 58 -6.67 12.43 -1.27
CA VAL A 58 -6.56 11.98 -2.66
C VAL A 58 -7.92 11.94 -3.34
N MET A 59 -8.91 11.33 -2.69
CA MET A 59 -10.23 11.11 -3.30
C MET A 59 -11.06 12.40 -3.37
N GLU A 60 -11.00 13.25 -2.35
CA GLU A 60 -11.65 14.56 -2.38
C GLU A 60 -11.00 15.46 -3.42
N SER A 61 -9.66 15.43 -3.58
CA SER A 61 -9.00 16.19 -4.65
C SER A 61 -9.39 15.69 -6.04
N LEU A 62 -9.51 14.37 -6.22
CA LEU A 62 -9.89 13.76 -7.49
C LEU A 62 -11.36 14.06 -7.84
N GLY A 63 -12.24 14.09 -6.83
CA GLY A 63 -13.67 14.40 -6.96
C GLY A 63 -14.02 15.89 -6.92
N PHE A 64 -13.04 16.79 -6.78
CA PHE A 64 -13.22 18.23 -6.57
C PHE A 64 -14.03 18.62 -5.31
N GLY A 65 -13.89 17.84 -4.25
CA GLY A 65 -14.47 18.09 -2.92
C GLY A 65 -15.51 17.06 -2.50
N LEU A 66 -16.37 17.46 -1.56
CA LEU A 66 -17.51 16.69 -1.06
C LEU A 66 -18.83 17.27 -1.58
N PRO A 67 -19.90 16.46 -1.73
CA PRO A 67 -19.94 15.01 -1.51
C PRO A 67 -19.14 14.23 -2.57
N LEU A 68 -18.57 13.09 -2.19
CA LEU A 68 -17.95 12.18 -3.15
C LEU A 68 -19.01 11.68 -4.13
N THR A 69 -18.68 11.73 -5.41
CA THR A 69 -19.51 11.19 -6.50
C THR A 69 -18.84 9.97 -7.10
N ASP A 70 -19.62 9.01 -7.59
CA ASP A 70 -19.06 7.88 -8.32
C ASP A 70 -18.50 8.36 -9.67
N ILE A 71 -17.18 8.45 -9.75
CA ILE A 71 -16.42 8.82 -10.96
C ILE A 71 -15.80 7.58 -11.63
N SER A 72 -16.32 6.39 -11.36
CA SER A 72 -15.86 5.15 -11.98
C SER A 72 -15.93 5.24 -13.52
N PRO A 73 -14.97 4.62 -14.24
CA PRO A 73 -13.87 3.78 -13.75
C PRO A 73 -12.55 4.55 -13.50
N ILE A 74 -12.59 5.88 -13.31
CA ILE A 74 -11.37 6.71 -13.22
C ILE A 74 -10.41 6.23 -12.12
N PRO A 75 -10.83 6.00 -10.86
CA PRO A 75 -9.92 5.54 -9.81
C PRO A 75 -9.22 4.23 -10.19
N LEU A 76 -9.96 3.26 -10.75
CA LEU A 76 -9.44 1.97 -11.19
C LEU A 76 -8.42 2.09 -12.33
N ILE A 77 -8.67 2.96 -13.33
CA ILE A 77 -7.69 3.21 -14.40
C ILE A 77 -6.40 3.82 -13.83
N LEU A 78 -6.53 4.78 -12.92
CA LEU A 78 -5.38 5.39 -12.25
C LEU A 78 -4.65 4.39 -11.33
N SER A 79 -5.34 3.42 -10.73
CA SER A 79 -4.73 2.31 -10.01
C SER A 79 -3.81 1.50 -10.90
N ILE A 80 -4.26 1.13 -12.10
CA ILE A 80 -3.44 0.36 -13.04
C ILE A 80 -2.23 1.15 -13.51
N ALA A 81 -2.37 2.45 -13.77
CA ALA A 81 -1.22 3.31 -14.08
C ALA A 81 -0.22 3.37 -12.91
N THR A 82 -0.73 3.50 -11.69
CA THR A 82 0.07 3.57 -10.45
C THR A 82 0.83 2.27 -10.20
N LEU A 83 0.18 1.11 -10.34
CA LEU A 83 0.83 -0.19 -10.17
C LEU A 83 1.81 -0.50 -11.31
N SER A 84 1.51 -0.07 -12.54
CA SER A 84 2.43 -0.18 -13.67
C SER A 84 3.70 0.63 -13.42
N LEU A 85 3.57 1.81 -12.80
CA LEU A 85 4.70 2.61 -12.34
C LEU A 85 5.49 1.86 -11.25
N SER A 86 4.83 1.32 -10.23
CA SER A 86 5.46 0.50 -9.18
C SER A 86 6.28 -0.64 -9.78
N CYS A 87 5.70 -1.43 -10.67
CA CYS A 87 6.37 -2.57 -11.32
C CYS A 87 7.55 -2.12 -12.19
N THR A 88 7.42 -0.99 -12.90
CA THR A 88 8.51 -0.43 -13.73
C THR A 88 9.70 0.03 -12.87
N LEU A 89 9.42 0.72 -11.75
CA LEU A 89 10.43 1.14 -10.79
C LEU A 89 11.17 -0.06 -10.18
N LEU A 90 10.42 -1.11 -9.83
CA LEU A 90 10.99 -2.35 -9.30
C LEU A 90 11.81 -3.12 -10.34
N ALA A 91 11.32 -3.25 -11.57
CA ALA A 91 12.02 -3.91 -12.68
C ALA A 91 13.41 -3.30 -12.89
N LYS A 92 13.46 -1.97 -12.91
CA LYS A 92 14.71 -1.24 -13.06
C LYS A 92 15.62 -1.40 -11.84
N SER A 93 15.06 -1.28 -10.65
CA SER A 93 15.83 -1.37 -9.40
C SER A 93 16.42 -2.77 -9.16
N ALA A 94 15.73 -3.82 -9.60
CA ALA A 94 16.20 -5.20 -9.56
C ALA A 94 17.27 -5.50 -10.64
N GLY A 95 17.33 -4.66 -11.68
CA GLY A 95 18.29 -4.79 -12.78
C GLY A 95 17.96 -5.95 -13.72
N PHE A 96 16.69 -6.13 -14.06
CA PHE A 96 16.28 -7.10 -15.08
C PHE A 96 16.90 -6.75 -16.43
N LYS A 97 17.53 -7.74 -17.08
CA LYS A 97 18.12 -7.57 -18.43
C LYS A 97 17.10 -7.79 -19.55
N SER A 98 16.08 -8.60 -19.30
CA SER A 98 15.00 -8.91 -20.25
C SER A 98 13.70 -8.26 -19.81
N ARG A 99 13.05 -7.53 -20.72
CA ARG A 99 11.73 -6.93 -20.48
C ARG A 99 10.67 -7.99 -20.20
N ALA A 100 10.69 -9.08 -20.95
CA ALA A 100 9.74 -10.18 -20.76
C ALA A 100 9.90 -10.81 -19.38
N ALA A 101 11.15 -11.04 -18.93
CA ALA A 101 11.40 -11.55 -17.59
C ALA A 101 10.90 -10.58 -16.51
N ALA A 102 11.13 -9.27 -16.66
CA ALA A 102 10.62 -8.27 -15.73
C ALA A 102 9.08 -8.29 -15.65
N VAL A 103 8.41 -8.31 -16.80
CA VAL A 103 6.95 -8.32 -16.87
C VAL A 103 6.38 -9.59 -16.23
N ILE A 104 6.88 -10.77 -16.61
CA ILE A 104 6.39 -12.05 -16.07
C ILE A 104 6.62 -12.12 -14.55
N SER A 105 7.78 -11.68 -14.05
CA SER A 105 8.11 -11.75 -12.63
C SER A 105 7.32 -10.78 -11.75
N LEU A 106 6.96 -9.60 -12.27
CA LEU A 106 6.35 -8.53 -11.47
C LEU A 106 4.85 -8.32 -11.74
N PHE A 107 4.32 -8.83 -12.85
CA PHE A 107 2.88 -8.77 -13.13
C PHE A 107 1.99 -9.37 -12.03
N PRO A 108 2.42 -10.40 -11.25
CA PRO A 108 1.68 -10.85 -10.08
C PRO A 108 1.40 -9.76 -9.04
N ILE A 109 2.15 -8.65 -8.99
CA ILE A 109 1.80 -7.51 -8.11
C ILE A 109 0.44 -6.91 -8.49
N ILE A 110 0.10 -6.91 -9.78
CA ILE A 110 -1.19 -6.45 -10.29
C ILE A 110 -2.22 -7.59 -10.24
N ALA A 111 -1.83 -8.77 -10.70
CA ALA A 111 -2.75 -9.90 -10.94
C ALA A 111 -2.91 -10.87 -9.76
N ASN A 112 -2.45 -10.53 -8.56
CA ASN A 112 -2.61 -11.39 -7.38
C ASN A 112 -4.09 -11.42 -6.94
N PRO A 113 -4.69 -12.60 -6.69
CA PRO A 113 -6.07 -12.73 -6.22
C PRO A 113 -6.39 -11.92 -4.95
N PHE A 114 -5.42 -11.72 -4.05
CA PHE A 114 -5.65 -10.91 -2.85
C PHE A 114 -5.77 -9.42 -3.16
N PHE A 115 -5.01 -8.94 -4.13
CA PHE A 115 -5.06 -7.53 -4.54
C PHE A 115 -6.21 -7.24 -5.50
N LEU A 116 -6.77 -8.28 -6.13
CA LEU A 116 -7.98 -8.16 -6.95
C LEU A 116 -9.14 -7.57 -6.14
N SER A 117 -9.31 -7.97 -4.86
CA SER A 117 -10.33 -7.39 -3.97
C SER A 117 -10.14 -5.88 -3.78
N ASN A 118 -8.90 -5.40 -3.68
CA ASN A 118 -8.60 -3.97 -3.60
C ASN A 118 -8.95 -3.24 -4.90
N LEU A 119 -8.70 -3.85 -6.05
CA LEU A 119 -9.03 -3.30 -7.37
C LEU A 119 -10.54 -3.28 -7.65
N SER A 120 -11.33 -4.09 -6.95
CA SER A 120 -12.79 -4.10 -7.08
C SER A 120 -13.48 -2.88 -6.48
N TYR A 121 -12.82 -2.14 -5.57
CA TYR A 121 -13.40 -0.92 -4.98
C TYR A 121 -13.42 0.23 -5.99
N LYS A 122 -14.60 0.82 -6.19
CA LYS A 122 -14.79 1.99 -7.05
C LYS A 122 -14.10 3.24 -6.51
N PHE A 123 -14.10 3.42 -5.19
CA PHE A 123 -13.49 4.59 -4.55
C PHE A 123 -12.06 4.32 -4.07
N ASP A 124 -11.81 3.21 -3.37
CA ASP A 124 -10.53 2.96 -2.68
C ASP A 124 -9.40 2.45 -3.58
N SER A 125 -9.71 1.89 -4.76
CA SER A 125 -8.71 1.19 -5.59
C SER A 125 -7.48 2.05 -5.88
N LEU A 126 -7.64 3.37 -6.05
CA LEU A 126 -6.55 4.30 -6.30
C LEU A 126 -5.66 4.49 -5.07
N THR A 127 -6.25 4.77 -3.91
CA THR A 127 -5.51 5.05 -2.67
C THR A 127 -4.72 3.81 -2.23
N MET A 128 -5.32 2.62 -2.34
CA MET A 128 -4.66 1.35 -2.08
C MET A 128 -3.49 1.08 -3.05
N SER A 129 -3.65 1.43 -4.33
CA SER A 129 -2.58 1.28 -5.34
C SER A 129 -1.44 2.29 -5.12
N LEU A 130 -1.75 3.52 -4.72
CA LEU A 130 -0.76 4.52 -4.33
C LEU A 130 0.04 4.06 -3.10
N ALA A 131 -0.61 3.42 -2.12
CA ALA A 131 0.08 2.87 -0.97
C ALA A 131 1.14 1.83 -1.38
N VAL A 132 0.81 0.96 -2.35
CA VAL A 132 1.78 0.03 -2.94
C VAL A 132 2.91 0.77 -3.63
N LEU A 133 2.63 1.82 -4.41
CA LEU A 133 3.67 2.65 -5.03
C LEU A 133 4.63 3.25 -4.00
N PHE A 134 4.10 3.86 -2.94
CA PHE A 134 4.91 4.42 -1.86
C PHE A 134 5.71 3.34 -1.11
N SER A 135 5.20 2.13 -1.01
CA SER A 135 5.97 0.97 -0.51
C SER A 135 7.10 0.53 -1.47
N CYS A 136 7.00 0.81 -2.76
CA CYS A 136 7.99 0.44 -3.78
C CYS A 136 9.09 1.49 -4.01
N ILE A 137 8.76 2.77 -3.87
CA ILE A 137 9.67 3.92 -4.11
C ILE A 137 11.03 3.79 -3.38
N PRO A 138 11.11 3.36 -2.11
CA PRO A 138 12.38 3.21 -1.37
C PRO A 138 13.46 2.39 -2.07
N PHE A 139 13.06 1.46 -2.93
CA PHE A 139 13.99 0.57 -3.63
C PHE A 139 14.66 1.21 -4.84
N THR A 140 14.19 2.38 -5.29
CA THR A 140 14.77 3.13 -6.42
C THR A 140 16.05 3.88 -6.06
N PHE A 141 16.22 4.24 -4.79
CA PHE A 141 17.33 5.07 -4.31
C PHE A 141 18.22 4.36 -3.28
N ARG A 142 18.37 3.03 -3.43
CA ARG A 142 19.15 2.16 -2.52
C ARG A 142 20.60 2.59 -2.30
N CYS A 143 21.22 3.24 -3.28
CA CYS A 143 22.61 3.70 -3.22
C CYS A 143 22.79 5.07 -2.54
N MET A 144 21.73 5.64 -1.96
CA MET A 144 21.83 6.87 -1.17
C MET A 144 22.61 6.65 0.13
N LYS A 145 23.17 7.76 0.66
CA LYS A 145 23.75 7.79 2.01
C LYS A 145 22.68 7.40 3.04
N ALA A 146 23.12 6.82 4.17
CA ALA A 146 22.23 6.24 5.18
C ALA A 146 21.16 7.22 5.69
N PHE A 147 21.55 8.42 6.13
CA PHE A 147 20.61 9.40 6.68
C PHE A 147 19.47 9.79 5.73
N PRO A 148 19.72 10.34 4.52
CA PRO A 148 18.64 10.74 3.62
C PRO A 148 17.84 9.54 3.10
N LYS A 149 18.46 8.36 2.96
CA LYS A 149 17.73 7.11 2.62
C LYS A 149 16.69 6.78 3.69
N VAL A 150 17.09 6.86 4.96
CA VAL A 150 16.22 6.54 6.10
C VAL A 150 15.07 7.52 6.18
N VAL A 151 15.33 8.82 6.11
CA VAL A 151 14.29 9.87 6.15
C VAL A 151 13.27 9.68 5.03
N LEU A 152 13.73 9.48 3.78
CA LEU A 152 12.84 9.34 2.63
C LEU A 152 12.05 8.02 2.67
N THR A 153 12.70 6.91 3.06
CA THR A 153 12.03 5.62 3.25
C THR A 153 10.93 5.72 4.31
N THR A 154 11.24 6.33 5.47
CA THR A 154 10.26 6.55 6.54
C THR A 154 9.09 7.38 6.05
N ALA A 155 9.34 8.49 5.34
CA ALA A 155 8.28 9.33 4.79
C ALA A 155 7.37 8.56 3.81
N CYS A 156 7.96 7.78 2.90
CA CYS A 156 7.20 6.94 1.98
C CYS A 156 6.31 5.93 2.71
N ILE A 157 6.82 5.26 3.75
CA ILE A 157 6.04 4.27 4.50
C ILE A 157 4.93 4.96 5.31
N VAL A 158 5.18 6.13 5.92
CA VAL A 158 4.12 6.91 6.60
C VAL A 158 3.01 7.27 5.62
N ILE A 159 3.34 7.76 4.42
CA ILE A 159 2.34 8.06 3.38
C ILE A 159 1.59 6.78 2.98
N SER A 160 2.29 5.66 2.81
CA SER A 160 1.65 4.37 2.52
C SER A 160 0.67 3.98 3.63
N LEU A 161 1.01 4.14 4.90
CA LEU A 161 0.14 3.82 6.04
C LEU A 161 -1.10 4.73 6.06
N CYS A 162 -0.93 6.02 5.78
CA CYS A 162 -2.04 6.97 5.69
C CYS A 162 -2.92 6.81 4.44
N LEU A 163 -2.49 6.00 3.46
CA LEU A 163 -3.29 5.64 2.29
C LEU A 163 -3.98 4.28 2.49
N TYR A 164 -3.21 3.26 2.89
CA TYR A 164 -3.70 1.91 3.14
C TYR A 164 -2.66 1.09 3.92
N GLN A 165 -2.96 0.74 5.17
CA GLN A 165 -1.99 0.15 6.09
C GLN A 165 -1.46 -1.21 5.62
N ALA A 166 -2.31 -2.06 5.03
CA ALA A 166 -1.89 -3.41 4.63
C ALA A 166 -0.87 -3.42 3.47
N ALA A 167 -0.74 -2.32 2.71
CA ALA A 167 0.30 -2.20 1.68
C ALA A 167 1.73 -2.19 2.26
N SER A 168 1.91 -1.85 3.55
CA SER A 168 3.23 -1.85 4.20
C SER A 168 3.90 -3.24 4.19
N ASN A 169 3.11 -4.32 4.11
CA ASN A 169 3.61 -5.69 3.95
C ASN A 169 4.40 -5.87 2.65
N ALA A 170 4.01 -5.16 1.57
CA ALA A 170 4.75 -5.17 0.31
C ALA A 170 6.17 -4.61 0.52
N PHE A 171 6.33 -3.54 1.30
CA PHE A 171 7.65 -2.99 1.62
C PHE A 171 8.54 -4.03 2.33
N VAL A 172 8.00 -4.76 3.32
CA VAL A 172 8.77 -5.78 4.07
C VAL A 172 9.25 -6.89 3.13
N ILE A 173 8.36 -7.43 2.29
CA ILE A 173 8.69 -8.48 1.32
C ILE A 173 9.74 -7.99 0.33
N LEU A 174 9.60 -6.76 -0.17
CA LEU A 174 10.57 -6.17 -1.09
C LEU A 174 11.92 -5.94 -0.41
N ALA A 175 11.95 -5.49 0.85
CA ALA A 175 13.20 -5.30 1.61
C ALA A 175 14.01 -6.59 1.71
N VAL A 176 13.34 -7.71 2.03
CA VAL A 176 13.97 -9.03 2.06
C VAL A 176 14.38 -9.48 0.66
N SER A 177 13.49 -9.34 -0.33
CA SER A 177 13.76 -9.76 -1.71
C SER A 177 14.97 -9.05 -2.31
N PHE A 178 15.08 -7.73 -2.11
CA PHE A 178 16.22 -6.95 -2.57
C PHE A 178 17.51 -7.29 -1.84
N PHE A 179 17.44 -7.57 -0.53
CA PHE A 179 18.60 -8.06 0.22
C PHE A 179 19.11 -9.41 -0.32
N ILE A 180 18.21 -10.34 -0.66
CA ILE A 180 18.57 -11.62 -1.27
C ILE A 180 19.23 -11.40 -2.65
N LEU A 181 18.65 -10.53 -3.49
CA LEU A 181 19.20 -10.19 -4.81
C LEU A 181 20.60 -9.54 -4.72
N GLU A 182 20.82 -8.66 -3.75
CA GLU A 182 22.14 -8.08 -3.45
C GLU A 182 23.12 -9.16 -3.00
N SER A 183 22.66 -10.07 -2.13
CA SER A 183 23.46 -11.14 -1.57
C SER A 183 24.02 -12.09 -2.62
N TYR A 184 23.18 -12.42 -3.60
CA TYR A 184 23.58 -13.25 -4.74
C TYR A 184 24.60 -12.56 -5.65
N LYS A 185 24.50 -11.25 -5.86
CA LYS A 185 25.36 -10.51 -6.81
C LYS A 185 26.71 -10.09 -6.23
N ASN A 186 26.76 -9.58 -4.99
CA ASN A 186 27.92 -8.81 -4.50
C ASN A 186 28.24 -9.03 -3.00
N LYS A 187 27.91 -10.19 -2.40
CA LYS A 187 27.98 -10.45 -0.94
C LYS A 187 27.18 -9.41 -0.15
N GLY A 188 25.97 -9.78 0.23
CA GLY A 188 24.91 -8.87 0.64
C GLY A 188 25.33 -7.93 1.76
N CYS A 189 24.96 -6.66 1.63
CA CYS A 189 25.23 -5.68 2.68
C CYS A 189 24.06 -5.68 3.67
N ILE A 190 24.23 -6.35 4.82
CA ILE A 190 23.21 -6.38 5.89
C ILE A 190 22.78 -4.98 6.35
N GLN A 191 23.66 -3.99 6.17
CA GLN A 191 23.36 -2.59 6.44
C GLN A 191 22.14 -2.09 5.66
N SER A 192 21.91 -2.54 4.42
CA SER A 192 20.76 -2.09 3.62
C SER A 192 19.44 -2.57 4.26
N LEU A 193 19.42 -3.80 4.76
CA LEU A 193 18.29 -4.40 5.46
C LEU A 193 18.03 -3.73 6.82
N ILE A 194 19.10 -3.46 7.59
CA ILE A 194 19.00 -2.75 8.88
C ILE A 194 18.42 -1.35 8.68
N LEU A 195 18.89 -0.59 7.68
CA LEU A 195 18.37 0.74 7.40
C LEU A 195 16.89 0.71 7.01
N ASN A 196 16.45 -0.30 6.25
CA ASN A 196 15.04 -0.48 5.90
C ASN A 196 14.19 -0.84 7.13
N ALA A 197 14.68 -1.73 8.01
CA ALA A 197 14.01 -2.11 9.25
C ALA A 197 13.87 -0.91 10.21
N VAL A 198 14.92 -0.11 10.37
CA VAL A 198 14.89 1.12 11.17
C VAL A 198 13.90 2.12 10.59
N SER A 199 13.87 2.30 9.27
CA SER A 199 12.91 3.21 8.60
C SER A 199 11.47 2.75 8.80
N PHE A 200 11.22 1.44 8.70
CA PHE A 200 9.90 0.85 8.92
C PHE A 200 9.43 1.05 10.37
N ALA A 201 10.30 0.77 11.35
CA ALA A 201 10.00 0.97 12.76
C ALA A 201 9.71 2.45 13.08
N MET A 202 10.50 3.38 12.53
CA MET A 202 10.23 4.81 12.68
C MET A 202 8.93 5.24 12.02
N ALA A 203 8.60 4.71 10.84
CA ALA A 203 7.35 5.04 10.16
C ALA A 203 6.14 4.59 10.98
N TYR A 204 6.16 3.38 11.53
CA TYR A 204 5.11 2.90 12.44
C TYR A 204 5.05 3.72 13.73
N ALA A 205 6.19 4.06 14.32
CA ALA A 205 6.21 4.91 15.52
C ALA A 205 5.61 6.30 15.25
N ILE A 206 5.93 6.91 14.12
CA ILE A 206 5.35 8.20 13.68
C ILE A 206 3.85 8.04 13.44
N TYR A 207 3.43 7.03 12.69
CA TYR A 207 2.03 6.77 12.38
C TYR A 207 1.19 6.55 13.65
N LEU A 208 1.65 5.68 14.56
CA LEU A 208 0.94 5.36 15.80
C LEU A 208 0.90 6.52 16.80
N LYS A 209 1.94 7.37 16.85
CA LYS A 209 2.00 8.49 17.81
C LYS A 209 1.38 9.77 17.29
N LEU A 210 1.45 10.02 15.98
CA LEU A 210 1.02 11.30 15.39
C LEU A 210 -0.24 11.18 14.55
N ILE A 211 -0.53 10.05 13.90
CA ILE A 211 -1.69 9.95 13.01
C ILE A 211 -2.88 9.32 13.75
N VAL A 212 -2.69 8.12 14.31
CA VAL A 212 -3.78 7.38 14.96
C VAL A 212 -4.53 8.21 16.02
N PRO A 213 -3.87 8.91 16.97
CA PRO A 213 -4.58 9.63 18.02
C PRO A 213 -5.40 10.84 17.54
N HIS A 214 -5.08 11.39 16.37
CA HIS A 214 -5.79 12.55 15.81
C HIS A 214 -6.97 12.17 14.95
N TYR A 215 -6.96 10.97 14.36
CA TYR A 215 -7.91 10.59 13.32
C TYR A 215 -8.78 9.39 13.70
N VAL A 216 -8.22 8.43 14.44
CA VAL A 216 -8.96 7.26 14.91
C VAL A 216 -9.62 7.62 16.24
N VAL A 217 -10.79 8.27 16.16
CA VAL A 217 -11.62 8.59 17.32
C VAL A 217 -12.92 7.81 17.22
N GLY A 218 -13.07 6.76 18.05
CA GLY A 218 -14.31 5.99 18.13
C GLY A 218 -14.29 4.93 19.24
N GLU A 219 -15.41 4.80 19.96
CA GLU A 219 -15.65 3.85 21.05
C GLU A 219 -15.39 2.37 20.67
N TYR A 220 -15.40 2.05 19.38
CA TYR A 220 -15.11 0.72 18.83
C TYR A 220 -13.62 0.33 18.90
N SER A 221 -12.71 1.31 18.85
CA SER A 221 -11.26 1.06 18.86
C SER A 221 -10.71 0.86 20.27
N THR A 222 -11.35 1.48 21.28
CA THR A 222 -11.01 1.33 22.69
C THR A 222 -11.45 -0.03 23.26
N GLY A 223 -12.51 -0.65 22.74
CA GLY A 223 -12.97 -1.96 23.23
C GLY A 223 -12.18 -3.18 22.73
N HIS A 224 -11.53 -3.09 21.56
CA HIS A 224 -10.87 -4.22 20.90
C HIS A 224 -9.34 -4.11 20.76
N SER A 225 -8.77 -2.92 21.00
CA SER A 225 -7.32 -2.68 20.89
C SER A 225 -6.62 -2.63 22.24
N ASP A 226 -7.37 -2.67 23.33
CA ASP A 226 -6.80 -2.76 24.67
C ASP A 226 -6.21 -4.16 24.86
N ILE A 227 -4.89 -4.19 25.10
CA ILE A 227 -4.23 -5.38 25.60
C ILE A 227 -4.87 -5.69 26.95
N LEU A 228 -5.56 -6.83 27.05
CA LEU A 228 -6.12 -7.28 28.32
C LEU A 228 -5.01 -7.21 29.40
N PRO A 229 -5.23 -6.48 30.50
CA PRO A 229 -4.26 -6.46 31.58
C PRO A 229 -4.03 -7.89 32.06
N LEU A 230 -2.79 -8.22 32.41
CA LEU A 230 -2.46 -9.52 33.02
C LEU A 230 -3.04 -9.57 34.44
N SER A 231 -4.35 -9.78 34.54
CA SER A 231 -5.12 -9.94 35.77
C SER A 231 -5.97 -11.22 35.70
N LEU A 232 -6.39 -11.73 36.86
CA LEU A 232 -7.24 -12.93 36.96
C LEU A 232 -8.62 -12.71 36.29
N ASP A 233 -9.09 -11.46 36.18
CA ASP A 233 -10.34 -11.07 35.51
C ASP A 233 -10.28 -11.21 33.97
N SER A 234 -9.07 -11.23 33.40
CA SER A 234 -8.87 -11.48 31.97
C SER A 234 -9.09 -12.96 31.62
N LEU A 235 -8.88 -13.89 32.56
CA LEU A 235 -9.13 -15.32 32.36
C LEU A 235 -10.63 -15.66 32.31
N SER A 236 -11.45 -15.01 33.15
CA SER A 236 -12.90 -15.18 33.11
C SER A 236 -13.51 -14.61 31.83
N SER A 237 -12.96 -13.49 31.33
CA SER A 237 -13.35 -12.90 30.05
C SER A 237 -13.02 -13.81 28.85
N ILE A 238 -11.86 -14.48 28.87
CA ILE A 238 -11.49 -15.49 27.85
C ILE A 238 -12.43 -16.71 27.93
N SER A 239 -12.72 -17.22 29.13
CA SER A 239 -13.62 -18.36 29.32
C SER A 239 -15.04 -18.07 28.79
N ASN A 240 -15.58 -16.88 29.05
CA ASN A 240 -16.89 -16.47 28.56
C ASN A 240 -16.93 -16.31 27.04
N ASN A 241 -15.86 -15.78 26.44
CA ASN A 241 -15.77 -15.68 24.97
C ASN A 241 -15.67 -17.05 24.30
N ILE A 242 -14.99 -18.02 24.90
CA ILE A 242 -14.93 -19.40 24.39
C ILE A 242 -16.30 -20.08 24.48
N GLN A 243 -17.05 -19.85 25.56
CA GLN A 243 -18.40 -20.42 25.72
C GLN A 243 -19.45 -19.80 24.78
N ASN A 244 -19.26 -18.54 24.37
CA ASN A 244 -20.18 -17.86 23.44
C ASN A 244 -19.87 -18.14 21.96
N VAL A 245 -18.76 -18.81 21.65
CA VAL A 245 -18.32 -19.15 20.28
C VAL A 245 -18.56 -20.64 19.96
N CYS A 246 -18.89 -21.47 20.95
CA CYS A 246 -19.37 -22.84 20.79
C CYS A 246 -20.90 -22.91 20.87
#